data_AF-F2I1K8-F1
#
_entry.id   AF-F2I1K8-F1
#
_cell.length_a   1.000
_cell.length_b   1.000
_cell.length_c   1.000
_cell.angle_alpha   90.00
_cell.angle_beta   90.00
_cell.angle_gamma   90.00
#
_symmetry.space_group_name_H-M   'P 1'
#
loop_
_entity.id
_entity.type
_entity.pdbx_description
1 polymer ?
#
loop_
_entity_poly.entity_id
_entity_poly.type
_entity_poly.pdbx_seq_one_letter_code
_entity_poly.pdbx_strand_id
1 'polypeptide(L)' 'MKKTILVTGGTGVIGLSIIELFYKKGFNVIAAGIAKANNTKIFKKNLVQKDL' A
#
# COMPACT_ATOMS: atom_id res chain seq x y z
N MET A 1 -1.48 2.46 -21.21
CA MET A 1 -2.31 2.05 -20.05
C MET A 1 -1.42 1.69 -18.88
N LYS A 2 -1.72 2.16 -17.66
CA LYS A 2 -1.05 1.68 -16.45
C LYS A 2 -1.54 0.28 -16.10
N LYS A 3 -0.63 -0.65 -15.78
CA LYS A 3 -0.99 -2.00 -15.31
C LYS A 3 -1.50 -1.91 -13.86
N THR A 4 -2.45 -2.78 -13.51
CA THR A 4 -3.04 -2.86 -12.17
C THR A 4 -2.57 -4.12 -11.45
N ILE A 5 -2.23 -3.98 -10.17
CA ILE A 5 -1.77 -5.08 -9.30
C ILE A 5 -2.69 -5.19 -8.09
N LEU A 6 -3.13 -6.41 -7.77
CA LEU A 6 -3.81 -6.75 -6.51
C LEU A 6 -2.82 -7.42 -5.56
N VAL A 7 -2.66 -6.87 -4.36
CA VAL A 7 -1.81 -7.43 -3.31
C VAL A 7 -2.69 -7.95 -2.18
N THR A 8 -2.81 -9.27 -2.06
CA THR A 8 -3.43 -9.94 -0.91
C THR A 8 -2.47 -9.98 0.28
N GLY A 9 -2.97 -9.84 1.50
CA GLY A 9 -2.11 -9.59 2.67
C GLY A 9 -1.47 -8.20 2.64
N GLY A 10 -2.03 -7.27 1.87
CA GLY A 10 -1.51 -5.90 1.69
C GLY A 10 -1.46 -5.05 2.96
N THR A 11 -2.13 -5.49 4.02
CA THR A 11 -2.12 -4.85 5.36
C THR A 11 -0.93 -5.29 6.23
N GLY A 12 -0.17 -6.30 5.82
CA GLY A 12 1.06 -6.75 6.49
C GLY A 12 2.31 -5.96 6.07
N VAL A 13 3.41 -6.12 6.80
CA VAL A 13 4.67 -5.38 6.55
C VAL A 13 5.20 -5.61 5.14
N ILE A 14 5.24 -6.86 4.68
CA ILE A 14 5.73 -7.21 3.35
C ILE A 14 4.78 -6.71 2.27
N GLY A 15 3.47 -6.94 2.45
CA GLY A 15 2.45 -6.47 1.52
C GLY A 15 2.53 -4.96 1.30
N LEU A 16 2.74 -4.19 2.38
CA LEU A 16 2.91 -2.74 2.33
C LEU A 16 4.16 -2.33 1.52
N SER A 17 5.30 -2.96 1.76
CA SER A 17 6.53 -2.68 1.01
C SER A 17 6.37 -2.96 -0.50
N ILE A 18 5.64 -4.02 -0.86
CA ILE A 18 5.32 -4.34 -2.25
C ILE A 18 4.43 -3.26 -2.87
N ILE A 19 3.39 -2.84 -2.14
CA ILE A 19 2.49 -1.76 -2.57
C ILE A 19 3.28 -0.48 -2.84
N GLU A 20 4.14 -0.06 -1.90
CA GLU A 20 4.97 1.15 -2.07
C GLU A 20 5.88 1.06 -3.29
N LEU A 21 6.54 -0.08 -3.51
CA LEU A 21 7.44 -0.29 -4.64
C LEU A 21 6.71 -0.11 -5.98
N PHE A 22 5.56 -0.75 -6.14
CA PHE A 22 4.83 -0.71 -7.42
C PHE A 22 4.06 0.59 -7.63
N TYR A 23 3.58 1.20 -6.56
CA TYR A 23 2.99 2.53 -6.63
C TYR A 23 4.01 3.55 -7.15
N LYS A 24 5.24 3.57 -6.61
CA LYS A 24 6.33 4.45 -7.10
C LYS A 24 6.73 4.16 -8.55
N LYS A 25 6.56 2.92 -9.03
CA LYS A 25 6.81 2.55 -10.44
C LYS A 25 5.67 2.92 -11.39
N GLY A 26 4.62 3.59 -10.91
CA GLY A 26 3.52 4.10 -11.73
C GLY A 26 2.41 3.07 -12.02
N PHE A 27 2.34 1.98 -11.26
CA PHE A 27 1.25 1.00 -11.34
C PHE A 27 0.04 1.48 -10.53
N ASN A 28 -1.15 1.05 -10.94
CA ASN A 28 -2.31 1.10 -10.05
C ASN A 28 -2.19 -0.08 -9.06
N VAL A 29 -2.38 0.14 -7.77
CA VAL A 29 -2.24 -0.91 -6.75
C VAL A 29 -3.49 -0.98 -5.89
N ILE A 30 -4.03 -2.19 -5.71
CA ILE A 30 -5.16 -2.50 -4.82
C ILE A 30 -4.62 -3.35 -3.68
N ALA A 31 -4.81 -2.90 -2.44
CA ALA A 31 -4.44 -3.63 -1.24
C ALA A 31 -5.65 -4.38 -0.68
N ALA A 32 -5.56 -5.71 -0.56
CA ALA A 32 -6.58 -6.53 0.07
C ALA A 32 -5.98 -7.24 1.29
N GLY A 33 -6.64 -7.16 2.44
CA GLY A 33 -6.18 -7.82 3.65
C GLY A 33 -7.06 -7.52 4.84
N ILE A 34 -7.00 -8.37 5.86
CA ILE A 34 -7.71 -8.14 7.12
C ILE A 34 -6.94 -7.04 7.87
N ALA A 35 -7.61 -5.92 8.14
CA ALA A 35 -7.07 -4.88 8.99
C ALA A 35 -7.57 -5.08 10.42
N LYS A 36 -6.67 -5.34 11.39
CA LYS A 36 -6.97 -4.99 12.78
C LYS A 36 -7.03 -3.47 12.83
N ALA A 37 -8.11 -2.90 13.37
CA ALA A 37 -8.42 -1.47 13.36
C ALA A 37 -7.24 -0.55 13.76
N ASN A 38 -6.30 -1.08 14.56
CA ASN A 38 -5.13 -0.35 15.06
C ASN A 38 -4.01 -0.13 14.01
N ASN A 39 -4.00 -0.87 12.89
CA ASN A 39 -2.94 -0.77 11.86
C ASN A 39 -3.23 0.27 10.75
N THR A 40 -4.44 0.82 10.70
CA THR A 40 -4.83 1.82 9.69
C THR A 40 -4.06 3.15 9.84
N LYS A 41 -3.54 3.45 11.03
CA LYS A 41 -2.72 4.65 11.30
C LYS A 41 -1.36 4.63 10.58
N ILE A 42 -0.80 3.46 10.29
CA ILE A 42 0.50 3.33 9.61
C ILE A 42 0.36 3.75 8.14
N PHE A 43 -0.76 3.40 7.50
CA PHE A 43 -1.01 3.69 6.09
C PHE A 43 -1.15 5.19 5.80
N LYS A 44 -1.83 5.94 6.68
CA LYS A 44 -1.96 7.41 6.54
C LYS A 44 -0.64 8.14 6.77
N LYS A 45 0.23 7.66 7.66
CA LYS A 45 1.46 8.38 8.03
C LYS A 45 2.51 8.34 6.93
N ASN A 46 2.65 7.23 6.20
CA ASN A 46 3.73 7.08 5.19
C ASN A 46 3.39 7.64 3.80
N LEU A 47 2.10 7.80 3.47
CA LEU A 47 1.68 8.40 2.19
C LEU A 47 1.65 9.93 2.26
N VAL A 48 1.25 10.53 3.39
CA VAL A 48 1.17 11.99 3.54
C VAL A 48 2.55 12.64 3.75
N GLN A 49 3.52 11.92 4.32
CA GLN A 49 4.85 12.49 4.62
C GLN A 49 5.81 12.55 3.42
N LYS A 50 5.45 12.00 2.25
CA LYS A 50 6.28 12.03 1.05
C LYS A 50 5.96 13.20 0.09
N ASP A 51 4.91 13.96 0.38
CA ASP A 51 4.44 15.09 -0.45
C ASP A 51 4.71 16.47 0.20
N LEU A 52 5.60 16.54 1.20
CA LEU A 52 6.16 17.77 1.82
C LEU A 52 7.69 17.71 1.74
#